data_AF-A0A2D3W9M0-F1
#
_entry.id   AF-A0A2D3W9M0-F1
#
_cell.length_a   1.000
_cell.length_b   1.000
_cell.length_c   1.000
_cell.angle_alpha   90.00
_cell.angle_beta   90.00
_cell.angle_gamma   90.00
#
_symmetry.space_group_name_H-M   'P 1'
#
loop_
_entity.id
_entity.type
_entity.pdbx_description
1 polymer ?
#
loop_
_entity_poly.entity_id
_entity_poly.type
_entity_poly.pdbx_seq_one_letter_code
_entity_poly.pdbx_strand_id
1 'polypeptide(L)'
;MKDLNIPLNDIAPLVEIPDYSLYYFIAVVLIAVAVSVALFLALLKQMRKRKVNLRRERFSALSTIDFSDPKRAAYAISELGRVFASDNERTAKAYHNLFERLAPYKYAPRVEKIDEETLGYYRLYLEIIDV
;
A
#
# COMPACT_ATOMS: atom_id res chain seq x y z
N MET A 1 -79.22 36.98 34.76
CA MET A 1 -77.82 36.48 34.75
C MET A 1 -76.97 37.61 34.15
N LYS A 2 -75.84 37.98 34.77
CA LYS A 2 -74.97 39.04 34.25
C LYS A 2 -74.12 38.45 33.13
N ASP A 3 -74.25 38.95 31.91
CA ASP A 3 -73.38 38.58 30.79
C ASP A 3 -71.98 39.15 31.03
N LEU A 4 -71.01 38.27 31.31
CA LEU A 4 -69.60 38.63 31.33
C LEU A 4 -69.12 38.78 29.89
N ASN A 5 -69.16 40.00 29.36
CA ASN A 5 -68.48 40.37 28.12
C ASN A 5 -66.96 40.42 28.37
N ILE A 6 -66.29 39.29 28.17
CA ILE A 6 -64.83 39.23 28.17
C ILE A 6 -64.36 39.65 26.77
N PRO A 7 -63.56 40.72 26.63
CA PRO A 7 -63.02 41.11 25.33
C PRO A 7 -62.05 40.02 24.85
N LEU A 8 -62.41 39.33 23.76
CA LEU A 8 -61.51 38.43 23.06
C LEU A 8 -60.50 39.29 22.29
N ASN A 9 -59.25 39.29 22.73
CA ASN A 9 -58.15 39.83 21.94
C ASN A 9 -57.78 38.82 20.86
N ASP A 10 -57.64 39.32 19.63
CA ASP A 10 -57.20 38.52 18.50
C ASP A 10 -55.81 37.91 18.77
N ILE A 11 -55.61 36.67 18.32
CA ILE A 11 -54.29 36.03 18.41
C ILE A 11 -53.34 36.71 17.43
N ALA A 12 -52.09 36.92 17.86
CA ALA A 12 -51.07 37.52 17.00
C ALA A 12 -50.91 36.71 15.69
N PRO A 13 -50.71 37.38 14.54
CA PRO A 13 -50.50 36.68 13.28
C PRO A 13 -49.24 35.81 13.35
N LEU A 14 -49.25 34.71 12.61
CA LEU A 14 -48.09 33.82 12.51
C LEU A 14 -46.89 34.61 11.94
N VAL A 15 -45.83 34.70 12.73
CA VAL A 15 -44.55 35.29 12.30
C VAL A 15 -43.67 34.16 11.81
N GLU A 16 -43.28 34.22 10.54
CA GLU A 16 -42.32 33.28 9.98
C GLU A 16 -40.94 33.54 10.58
N ILE A 17 -40.40 32.55 11.30
CA ILE A 17 -39.03 32.59 11.81
C ILE A 17 -38.16 31.86 10.78
N PRO A 18 -37.21 32.54 10.13
CA PRO A 18 -36.33 31.87 9.20
C PRO A 18 -35.40 30.90 9.94
N ASP A 19 -35.40 29.62 9.52
CA ASP A 19 -34.51 28.58 10.05
C ASP A 19 -33.56 28.08 8.96
N TYR A 20 -32.26 28.15 9.25
CA TYR A 20 -31.19 27.70 8.36
C TYR A 20 -30.40 26.51 8.92
N SER A 21 -30.84 25.94 10.05
CA SER A 21 -30.17 24.84 10.76
C SER A 21 -29.84 23.65 9.84
N LEU A 22 -30.78 23.28 8.96
CA LEU A 22 -30.60 22.22 7.98
C LEU A 22 -29.49 22.53 6.97
N TYR A 23 -29.42 23.77 6.47
CA TYR A 23 -28.38 24.17 5.51
C TYR A 23 -26.99 24.17 6.14
N TYR A 24 -26.87 24.63 7.39
CA TYR A 24 -25.61 24.55 8.14
C TYR A 24 -25.18 23.10 8.35
N PHE A 25 -26.12 22.23 8.73
CA PHE A 25 -25.84 20.80 8.89
C PHE A 25 -25.32 20.18 7.59
N ILE A 26 -26.00 20.41 6.46
CA ILE A 26 -25.57 19.92 5.15
C ILE A 26 -24.17 20.45 4.79
N ALA A 27 -23.91 21.74 5.00
CA ALA A 27 -22.61 22.33 4.70
C ALA A 27 -21.48 21.68 5.52
N VAL A 28 -21.69 21.47 6.81
CA VAL A 28 -20.73 20.81 7.70
C VAL A 28 -20.48 19.36 7.28
N VAL A 29 -21.54 18.62 6.95
CA VAL A 29 -21.42 17.24 6.46
C VAL A 29 -20.62 17.18 5.16
N LEU A 30 -20.89 18.07 4.20
CA LEU A 30 -20.14 18.12 2.94
C LEU A 30 -18.66 18.43 3.16
N ILE A 31 -18.33 19.38 4.03
CA ILE A 31 -16.95 19.71 4.38
C ILE A 31 -16.28 18.51 5.04
N ALA A 32 -16.94 17.86 5.99
CA ALA A 32 -16.41 16.69 6.68
C ALA A 32 -16.12 15.53 5.71
N VAL A 33 -17.01 15.28 4.74
CA VAL A 33 -16.81 14.29 3.68
C VAL A 33 -15.63 14.67 2.79
N ALA A 34 -15.55 15.92 2.35
CA ALA A 34 -14.45 16.40 1.50
C ALA A 34 -13.08 16.24 2.19
N VAL A 35 -13.00 16.62 3.47
CA VAL A 35 -11.77 16.44 4.28
C VAL A 35 -11.44 14.96 4.44
N SER A 36 -12.44 14.11 4.72
CA SER A 36 -12.23 12.67 4.88
C SER A 36 -11.69 12.03 3.59
N VAL A 37 -12.23 12.40 2.43
CA VAL A 37 -11.74 11.94 1.12
C VAL A 37 -10.31 12.43 0.87
N ALA A 38 -10.02 13.71 1.14
CA ALA A 38 -8.68 14.26 0.97
C ALA A 38 -7.64 13.53 1.83
N LEU A 39 -7.96 13.27 3.10
CA LEU A 39 -7.10 12.51 4.01
C LEU A 39 -6.90 11.07 3.53
N PHE A 40 -7.97 10.41 3.10
CA PHE A 40 -7.91 9.05 2.57
C PHE A 40 -6.98 8.95 1.34
N LEU A 41 -7.13 9.86 0.38
CA LEU A 41 -6.26 9.91 -0.81
C LEU A 41 -4.81 10.23 -0.44
N ALA A 42 -4.58 11.13 0.51
CA ALA A 42 -3.24 11.46 0.99
C ALA A 42 -2.55 10.24 1.63
N LEU A 43 -3.28 9.47 2.45
CA LEU A 43 -2.78 8.24 3.07
C LEU A 43 -2.43 7.19 2.00
N LEU A 44 -3.32 6.96 1.03
CA LEU A 44 -3.04 6.03 -0.07
C LEU A 44 -1.78 6.43 -0.86
N LYS A 45 -1.60 7.73 -1.15
CA LYS A 45 -0.42 8.26 -1.83
C LYS A 45 0.85 8.05 -1.00
N GLN A 46 0.80 8.33 0.30
CA GLN A 46 1.91 8.13 1.24
C GLN A 46 2.33 6.65 1.29
N MET A 47 1.35 5.74 1.39
CA MET A 47 1.62 4.29 1.43
C MET A 47 2.23 3.79 0.12
N ARG A 48 1.74 4.24 -1.04
CA ARG A 48 2.31 3.88 -2.35
C ARG A 48 3.76 4.32 -2.47
N LYS A 49 4.09 5.57 -2.08
CA LYS A 49 5.48 6.07 -2.09
C LYS A 49 6.41 5.22 -1.23
N ARG A 50 5.98 4.86 -0.02
CA ARG A 50 6.77 3.99 0.89
C ARG A 50 7.03 2.61 0.28
N LYS A 51 6.02 1.99 -0.35
CA LYS A 51 6.16 0.70 -1.03
C LYS A 51 7.18 0.76 -2.17
N VAL A 52 7.14 1.81 -3.00
CA VAL A 52 8.10 2.00 -4.10
C VAL A 52 9.53 2.15 -3.57
N ASN A 53 9.73 2.92 -2.50
CA ASN A 53 11.06 3.09 -1.89
C ASN A 53 11.63 1.77 -1.36
N LEU A 54 10.83 1.00 -0.61
CA LEU A 54 11.26 -0.30 -0.07
C LEU A 54 11.61 -1.28 -1.20
N ARG A 55 10.81 -1.29 -2.26
CA ARG A 55 11.05 -2.17 -3.41
C ARG A 55 12.36 -1.83 -4.13
N ARG A 56 12.64 -0.53 -4.33
CA ARG A 56 13.93 -0.06 -4.88
C ARG A 56 15.11 -0.42 -4.00
N GLU A 57 14.97 -0.26 -2.69
CA GLU A 57 16.01 -0.64 -1.71
C GLU A 57 16.33 -2.14 -1.80
N ARG A 58 15.30 -3.00 -1.88
CA ARG A 58 15.46 -4.45 -2.02
C ARG A 58 16.10 -4.84 -3.35
N PHE A 59 15.74 -4.17 -4.45
CA PHE A 59 16.38 -4.39 -5.74
C PHE A 59 17.86 -3.96 -5.73
N SER A 60 18.17 -2.81 -5.12
CA SER A 60 19.55 -2.37 -4.93
C SER A 60 20.34 -3.41 -4.14
N ALA A 61 19.79 -3.87 -3.02
CA ALA A 61 20.43 -4.90 -2.19
C ALA A 61 20.65 -6.21 -2.97
N LEU A 62 19.71 -6.60 -3.83
CA LEU A 62 19.86 -7.72 -4.76
C LEU A 62 21.05 -7.50 -5.69
N SER A 63 21.13 -6.35 -6.37
CA SER A 63 22.18 -6.08 -7.38
C SER A 63 23.62 -6.00 -6.82
N THR A 64 23.77 -5.80 -5.51
CA THR A 64 25.07 -5.62 -4.84
C THR A 64 25.45 -6.82 -3.96
N ILE A 65 24.86 -7.99 -4.17
CA ILE A 65 25.18 -9.19 -3.38
C ILE A 65 26.63 -9.61 -3.65
N ASP A 66 27.37 -9.84 -2.57
CA ASP A 66 28.69 -10.43 -2.61
C ASP A 66 28.62 -11.96 -2.64
N PHE A 67 29.33 -12.57 -3.58
CA PHE A 67 29.39 -14.02 -3.80
C PHE A 67 30.57 -14.69 -3.08
N SER A 68 31.35 -13.94 -2.29
CA SER A 68 32.46 -14.48 -1.48
C SER A 68 32.01 -15.54 -0.46
N ASP A 69 30.77 -15.41 0.05
CA ASP A 69 30.08 -16.39 0.89
C ASP A 69 28.87 -16.96 0.12
N PRO A 70 29.02 -18.10 -0.56
CA PRO A 70 27.98 -18.70 -1.41
C PRO A 70 26.68 -19.01 -0.66
N LYS A 71 26.80 -19.43 0.60
CA LYS A 71 25.63 -19.79 1.41
C LYS A 71 24.83 -18.55 1.75
N ARG A 72 25.50 -17.52 2.25
CA ARG A 72 24.87 -16.25 2.60
C ARG A 72 24.27 -15.58 1.36
N ALA A 73 24.99 -15.59 0.24
CA ALA A 73 24.50 -15.09 -1.03
C ALA A 73 23.21 -15.82 -1.45
N ALA A 74 23.19 -17.15 -1.42
CA ALA A 74 22.03 -17.93 -1.83
C ALA A 74 20.79 -17.71 -0.96
N TYR A 75 20.97 -17.55 0.37
CA TYR A 75 19.89 -17.13 1.26
C TYR A 75 19.40 -15.72 0.95
N ALA A 76 20.30 -14.76 0.80
CA ALA A 76 19.97 -13.37 0.51
C ALA A 76 19.20 -13.23 -0.82
N ILE A 77 19.68 -13.89 -1.88
CA ILE A 77 19.00 -13.89 -3.19
C ILE A 77 17.60 -14.49 -3.08
N SER A 78 17.45 -15.61 -2.37
CA SER A 78 16.14 -16.24 -2.17
C SER A 78 15.17 -15.31 -1.42
N GLU A 79 15.62 -14.70 -0.33
CA GLU A 79 14.76 -13.86 0.50
C GLU A 79 14.37 -12.56 -0.22
N LEU A 80 15.35 -11.86 -0.76
CA LEU A 80 15.13 -10.58 -1.45
C LEU A 80 14.39 -10.78 -2.77
N GLY A 81 14.74 -11.81 -3.53
CA GLY A 81 14.11 -12.13 -4.82
C GLY A 81 12.62 -12.44 -4.69
N ARG A 82 12.21 -13.10 -3.60
CA ARG A 82 10.81 -13.45 -3.36
C ARG A 82 9.85 -12.25 -3.47
N VAL A 83 10.30 -11.04 -3.14
CA VAL A 83 9.50 -9.80 -3.23
C VAL A 83 9.00 -9.52 -4.64
N PHE A 84 9.77 -9.91 -5.67
CA PHE A 84 9.48 -9.65 -7.08
C PHE A 84 8.82 -10.85 -7.77
N ALA A 85 8.87 -12.03 -7.15
CA ALA A 85 8.28 -13.25 -7.72
C ALA A 85 6.78 -13.14 -8.05
N SER A 86 6.04 -12.27 -7.36
CA SER A 86 4.59 -12.06 -7.58
C SER A 86 4.24 -11.01 -8.64
N ASP A 87 5.20 -10.41 -9.33
CA ASP A 87 4.93 -9.30 -10.25
C ASP A 87 4.20 -9.73 -11.51
N ASN A 88 4.61 -10.85 -12.09
CA ASN A 88 4.00 -11.46 -13.27
C ASN A 88 4.43 -12.92 -13.39
N GLU A 89 3.76 -13.67 -14.26
CA GLU A 89 4.02 -15.11 -14.47
C GLU A 89 5.47 -15.40 -14.88
N ARG A 90 6.07 -14.54 -15.70
CA ARG A 90 7.46 -14.67 -16.15
C ARG A 90 8.45 -14.56 -14.98
N THR A 91 8.24 -13.58 -14.11
CA THR A 91 9.08 -13.32 -12.94
C THR A 91 8.91 -14.43 -11.90
N ALA A 92 7.67 -14.93 -11.73
CA ALA A 92 7.39 -16.08 -10.87
C ALA A 92 8.16 -17.33 -11.33
N LYS A 93 8.09 -17.64 -12.62
CA LYS A 93 8.80 -18.79 -13.22
C LYS A 93 10.33 -18.64 -13.10
N ALA A 94 10.86 -17.46 -13.42
CA ALA A 94 12.29 -17.18 -13.33
C ALA A 94 12.79 -17.28 -11.88
N TYR A 95 12.05 -16.71 -10.93
CA TYR A 95 12.36 -16.83 -9.50
C TYR A 95 12.35 -18.28 -9.04
N HIS A 96 11.33 -19.05 -9.39
CA HIS A 96 11.22 -20.44 -8.96
C HIS A 96 12.39 -21.29 -9.49
N ASN A 97 12.74 -21.12 -10.77
CA ASN A 97 13.90 -21.78 -11.37
C ASN A 97 15.20 -21.42 -10.63
N LEU A 98 15.42 -20.13 -10.38
CA LEU A 98 16.57 -19.64 -9.62
C LEU A 98 16.59 -20.20 -8.19
N PHE A 99 15.44 -20.23 -7.51
CA PHE A 99 15.33 -20.72 -6.14
C PHE A 99 15.73 -22.19 -6.01
N GLU A 100 15.30 -23.04 -6.94
CA GLU A 100 15.69 -24.45 -6.99
C GLU A 100 17.20 -24.61 -7.18
N ARG A 101 17.81 -23.81 -8.06
CA ARG A 101 19.26 -23.81 -8.31
C ARG A 101 20.08 -23.31 -7.13
N LEU A 102 19.50 -22.43 -6.32
CA LEU A 102 20.12 -21.94 -5.08
C LEU A 102 20.00 -22.92 -3.91
N ALA A 103 19.13 -23.93 -3.99
CA ALA A 103 18.87 -24.87 -2.89
C ALA A 103 20.13 -25.62 -2.40
N PRO A 104 21.00 -26.17 -3.28
CA PRO A 104 22.25 -26.81 -2.85
C PRO A 104 23.14 -25.87 -2.04
N TYR A 105 23.17 -24.60 -2.43
CA TYR A 105 24.03 -23.60 -1.79
C TYR A 105 23.54 -23.17 -0.40
N LYS A 106 22.23 -23.25 -0.17
CA LYS A 106 21.60 -22.88 1.11
C LYS A 106 21.72 -23.98 2.15
N TYR A 107 21.47 -25.22 1.75
CA TYR A 107 21.22 -26.29 2.69
C TYR A 107 22.42 -27.22 2.92
N ALA A 108 23.43 -27.21 2.03
CA ALA A 108 24.64 -28.00 2.23
C ALA A 108 25.45 -27.49 3.44
N PRO A 109 26.03 -28.37 4.30
CA PRO A 109 26.88 -27.97 5.42
C PRO A 109 28.14 -27.21 4.97
N ARG A 110 28.81 -27.72 3.94
CA ARG A 110 29.93 -27.06 3.25
C ARG A 110 29.51 -26.81 1.81
N VAL A 111 29.88 -25.64 1.31
CA VAL A 111 29.35 -25.14 0.04
C VAL A 111 30.51 -24.64 -0.82
N GLU A 112 30.51 -25.04 -2.07
CA GLU A 112 31.42 -24.50 -3.07
C GLU A 112 30.92 -23.15 -3.57
N LYS A 113 31.75 -22.49 -4.40
CA LYS A 113 31.34 -21.26 -5.08
C LYS A 113 30.10 -21.53 -5.94
N ILE A 114 29.22 -20.53 -6.03
CA ILE A 114 28.07 -20.61 -6.92
C ILE A 114 28.57 -20.78 -8.36
N ASP A 115 28.05 -21.80 -9.03
CA ASP A 115 28.39 -22.11 -10.41
C ASP A 115 27.92 -21.01 -11.37
N GLU A 116 28.59 -20.92 -12.51
CA GLU A 116 28.33 -19.86 -13.50
C GLU A 116 26.92 -19.97 -14.13
N GLU A 117 26.35 -21.19 -14.22
CA GLU A 117 25.00 -21.38 -14.73
C GLU A 117 23.99 -20.73 -13.77
N THR A 118 24.07 -21.03 -12.47
CA THR A 118 23.22 -20.43 -11.44
C THR A 118 23.37 -18.90 -11.39
N LEU A 119 24.60 -18.39 -11.53
CA LEU A 119 24.82 -16.94 -11.65
C LEU A 119 24.20 -16.36 -12.92
N GLY A 120 24.20 -17.10 -14.03
CA GLY A 120 23.48 -16.74 -15.26
C GLY A 120 21.98 -16.59 -15.04
N TYR A 121 21.34 -17.55 -14.36
CA TYR A 121 19.91 -17.46 -14.01
C TYR A 121 19.62 -16.30 -13.06
N TYR A 122 20.54 -16.02 -12.14
CA TYR A 122 20.41 -14.88 -11.25
C TYR A 122 20.48 -13.55 -12.02
N ARG A 123 21.42 -13.38 -12.96
CA ARG A 123 21.50 -12.17 -13.81
C ARG A 123 20.26 -12.01 -14.67
N LEU A 124 19.80 -13.09 -15.32
CA LEU A 124 18.55 -13.09 -16.07
C LEU A 124 17.35 -12.69 -15.19
N TYR A 125 17.32 -13.15 -13.94
CA TYR A 125 16.27 -12.78 -13.01
C TYR A 125 16.29 -11.28 -12.71
N LEU A 126 17.47 -10.69 -12.47
CA LEU A 126 17.60 -9.24 -12.28
C LEU A 126 17.12 -8.43 -13.49
N GLU A 127 17.39 -8.88 -14.71
CA GLU A 127 16.96 -8.20 -15.94
C GLU A 127 15.43 -8.25 -16.16
N ILE A 128 14.76 -9.28 -15.63
CA ILE A 128 13.31 -9.45 -15.76
C ILE A 128 12.55 -8.57 -14.77
N ILE A 129 13.17 -8.23 -13.63
CA ILE A 129 12.54 -7.39 -12.61
C ILE A 129 12.37 -5.97 -13.13
N ASP A 130 11.15 -5.45 -13.06
CA ASP A 130 10.81 -4.06 -13.38
C ASP A 130 10.62 -3.24 -12.08
N VAL A 131 11.44 -2.21 -11.84
CA VAL A 131 11.53 -1.46 -10.55
C VAL A 131 11.41 0.05 -10.71
#